data_AF-A0A930M341-F1
#
_entry.id   AF-A0A930M341-F1
#
_cell.length_a   1.000
_cell.length_b   1.000
_cell.length_c   1.000
_cell.angle_alpha   90.00
_cell.angle_beta   90.00
_cell.angle_gamma   90.00
#
_symmetry.space_group_name_H-M   'P 1'
#
loop_
_entity.id
_entity.type
_entity.pdbx_description
1 polymer ?
#
loop_
_entity_poly.entity_id
_entity_poly.type
_entity_poly.pdbx_seq_one_letter_code
_entity_poly.pdbx_strand_id
1 'polypeptide(L)'
;MEAKEFSEKALLFFAKSKYADLFGVALVITIAVASGYLSTRLDKYVDWGPITAFIPLGVISVINVGISMMSTRLTGRLSNIGNVLGIINTALSGAIDYILGNKAAIITYPVTFIVYTFAIRRWQNSERGKAMEPPTGAKGQLIISSIVVGSFAFSLAANYIGYGGKTSFLFWITTVVFGLSLSANILNALKLTMQWQFWFVYNTVQCVKALTQGNFANVGKYIFYIINSVAALLLWTRSGTAAKGTVAVA
;
A
#
# COMPACT_ATOMS: atom_id res chain seq x y z
N MET A 1 19.84 25.98 10.11
CA MET A 1 18.60 26.20 9.33
C MET A 1 18.66 25.50 7.95
N GLU A 2 19.84 25.40 7.33
CA GLU A 2 20.06 24.75 6.02
C GLU A 2 19.75 23.25 5.94
N ALA A 3 20.09 22.44 6.96
CA ALA A 3 19.95 20.98 6.86
C ALA A 3 18.49 20.49 6.77
N LYS A 4 17.57 21.13 7.51
CA LYS A 4 16.13 20.82 7.47
C LYS A 4 15.53 21.18 6.12
N GLU A 5 15.86 22.37 5.61
CA GLU A 5 15.38 22.84 4.32
C GLU A 5 15.90 21.98 3.16
N PHE A 6 17.17 21.58 3.22
CA PHE A 6 17.76 20.65 2.27
C PHE A 6 17.06 19.29 2.27
N SER A 7 16.82 18.71 3.45
CA SER A 7 16.12 17.43 3.60
C SER A 7 14.70 17.48 3.03
N GLU A 8 13.94 18.54 3.32
CA GLU A 8 12.60 18.72 2.77
C GLU A 8 12.60 18.85 1.24
N LYS A 9 13.54 19.61 0.67
CA LYS A 9 13.70 19.73 -0.80
C LYS A 9 14.01 18.36 -1.43
N ALA A 10 14.92 17.59 -0.83
CA ALA A 10 15.26 16.25 -1.30
C ALA A 10 14.06 15.28 -1.24
N LEU A 11 13.28 15.30 -0.16
CA LEU A 11 12.07 14.49 -0.02
C LEU A 11 11.00 14.86 -1.04
N LEU A 12 10.79 16.16 -1.29
CA LEU A 12 9.85 16.63 -2.31
C LEU A 12 10.31 16.26 -3.73
N PHE A 13 11.60 16.36 -4.01
CA PHE A 13 12.18 15.89 -5.26
C PHE A 13 11.94 14.39 -5.43
N PHE A 14 12.24 13.59 -4.41
CA PHE A 14 11.99 12.15 -4.42
C PHE A 14 10.50 11.85 -4.64
N ALA A 15 9.59 12.52 -3.94
CA ALA A 15 8.15 12.31 -4.07
C ALA A 15 7.66 12.55 -5.51
N LYS A 16 8.17 13.58 -6.19
CA LYS A 16 7.75 13.94 -7.56
C LYS A 16 8.48 13.16 -8.65
N SER A 17 9.70 12.70 -8.39
CA SER A 17 10.62 12.14 -9.39
C SER A 17 10.08 10.85 -10.04
N LYS A 18 10.10 10.82 -11.38
CA LYS A 18 9.86 9.62 -12.18
C LYS A 18 11.04 8.63 -12.13
N TYR A 19 12.26 9.13 -11.91
CA TYR A 19 13.45 8.28 -11.78
C TYR A 19 13.42 7.44 -10.52
N ALA A 20 12.86 7.97 -9.42
CA ALA A 20 12.61 7.20 -8.21
C ALA A 20 11.61 6.06 -8.46
N ASP A 21 10.63 6.25 -9.36
CA ASP A 21 9.70 5.20 -9.77
C ASP A 21 10.45 4.08 -10.53
N LEU A 22 11.26 4.46 -11.52
CA LEU A 22 12.05 3.52 -12.31
C LEU A 22 13.05 2.75 -11.44
N PHE A 23 13.74 3.44 -10.52
CA PHE A 23 14.66 2.81 -9.57
C PHE A 23 13.96 1.77 -8.71
N GLY A 24 12.78 2.09 -8.16
CA GLY A 24 12.00 1.15 -7.36
C GLY A 24 11.62 -0.12 -8.15
N VAL A 25 11.14 0.04 -9.39
CA VAL A 25 10.79 -1.10 -10.25
C VAL A 25 12.04 -1.92 -10.63
N ALA A 26 13.13 -1.25 -11.02
CA ALA A 26 14.38 -1.90 -11.38
C ALA A 26 14.98 -2.69 -10.21
N LEU A 27 14.89 -2.16 -8.98
CA LEU A 27 15.32 -2.85 -7.76
C LEU A 27 14.58 -4.19 -7.62
N VAL A 28 13.25 -4.18 -7.72
CA VAL A 28 12.45 -5.42 -7.58
C VAL A 28 12.77 -6.42 -8.68
N ILE A 29 12.88 -5.98 -9.94
CA ILE A 29 13.21 -6.86 -11.07
C ILE A 29 14.59 -7.49 -10.87
N THR A 30 15.59 -6.68 -10.52
CA THR A 30 16.96 -7.16 -10.28
C THR A 30 16.99 -8.24 -9.21
N ILE A 31 16.26 -8.04 -8.11
CA ILE A 31 16.20 -9.02 -7.05
C ILE A 31 15.45 -10.30 -7.47
N ALA A 32 14.37 -10.17 -8.23
CA ALA A 32 13.64 -11.32 -8.74
C ALA A 32 14.47 -12.18 -9.71
N VAL A 33 15.32 -11.54 -10.51
CA VAL A 33 16.32 -12.23 -11.35
C VAL A 33 17.37 -12.90 -10.47
N ALA A 34 18.00 -12.16 -9.55
CA ALA A 34 19.10 -12.65 -8.72
C ALA A 34 18.69 -13.82 -7.80
N SER A 35 17.44 -13.83 -7.33
CA SER A 35 16.88 -14.91 -6.49
C SER A 35 16.39 -16.12 -7.30
N GLY A 36 16.40 -16.05 -8.63
CA GLY A 36 15.79 -17.07 -9.50
C GLY A 36 14.26 -17.11 -9.41
N TYR A 37 13.62 -16.18 -8.70
CA TYR A 37 12.18 -16.19 -8.43
C TYR A 37 11.34 -16.13 -9.71
N LEU A 38 11.83 -15.52 -10.78
CA LEU A 38 11.16 -15.50 -12.09
C LEU A 38 10.87 -16.89 -12.66
N SER A 39 11.68 -17.89 -12.30
CA SER A 39 11.47 -19.30 -12.71
C SER A 39 10.38 -20.02 -11.92
N THR A 40 9.77 -19.36 -10.93
CA THR A 40 8.73 -19.95 -10.10
C THR A 40 7.48 -20.22 -10.94
N ARG A 41 7.00 -21.46 -10.87
CA ARG A 41 5.81 -21.94 -11.57
C ARG A 41 4.71 -22.25 -10.57
N LEU A 42 3.47 -22.26 -11.04
CA LEU A 42 2.30 -22.45 -10.18
C LEU A 42 2.21 -23.88 -9.61
N ASP A 43 2.67 -24.89 -10.34
CA ASP A 43 2.69 -26.31 -9.95
C ASP A 43 3.49 -26.59 -8.66
N LYS A 44 4.38 -25.67 -8.25
CA LYS A 44 5.09 -25.77 -6.97
C LYS A 44 4.19 -25.54 -5.75
N TYR A 45 2.98 -25.00 -5.94
CA TYR A 45 2.08 -24.60 -4.85
C TYR A 45 0.70 -25.25 -4.92
N VAL A 46 0.20 -25.53 -6.13
CA VAL A 46 -1.13 -26.13 -6.33
C VAL A 46 -1.08 -27.18 -7.42
N ASP A 47 -1.86 -28.25 -7.24
CA ASP A 47 -2.08 -29.28 -8.26
C ASP A 47 -3.50 -29.17 -8.80
N TRP A 48 -3.69 -28.26 -9.76
CA TRP A 48 -4.96 -28.06 -10.48
C TRP A 48 -4.92 -28.70 -11.87
N GLY A 49 -4.06 -29.70 -12.05
CA GLY A 49 -3.84 -30.39 -13.31
C GLY A 49 -2.70 -29.81 -14.16
N PRO A 50 -2.52 -30.35 -15.38
CA PRO A 50 -1.30 -30.18 -16.17
C PRO A 50 -0.98 -28.73 -16.56
N ILE A 51 -1.98 -27.85 -16.59
CA ILE A 51 -1.80 -26.44 -16.97
C ILE A 51 -0.95 -25.65 -15.95
N THR A 52 -0.93 -26.07 -14.69
CA THR A 52 -0.22 -25.37 -13.61
C THR A 52 1.30 -25.27 -13.84
N ALA A 53 1.90 -26.27 -14.50
CA ALA A 53 3.31 -26.27 -14.85
C ALA A 53 3.68 -25.22 -15.91
N PHE A 54 2.69 -24.67 -16.62
CA PHE A 54 2.92 -23.64 -17.65
C PHE A 54 2.62 -22.22 -17.17
N ILE A 55 2.07 -22.05 -15.96
CA ILE A 55 1.72 -20.73 -15.44
C ILE A 55 2.95 -20.12 -14.72
N PRO A 56 3.55 -19.04 -15.25
CA PRO A 56 4.79 -18.46 -14.72
C PRO A 56 4.48 -17.55 -13.52
N LEU A 57 4.14 -18.16 -12.38
CA LEU A 57 3.76 -17.45 -11.16
C LEU A 57 4.79 -16.40 -10.72
N GLY A 58 6.09 -16.69 -10.88
CA GLY A 58 7.18 -15.78 -10.57
C GLY A 58 7.09 -14.47 -11.38
N VAL A 59 6.88 -14.58 -12.69
CA VAL A 59 6.72 -13.42 -13.59
C VAL A 59 5.47 -12.63 -13.23
N ILE A 60 4.32 -13.30 -13.04
CA ILE A 60 3.06 -12.67 -12.67
C ILE A 60 3.22 -11.89 -11.35
N SER A 61 3.88 -12.50 -10.37
CA SER A 61 4.15 -11.88 -9.06
C SER A 61 5.04 -10.64 -9.17
N VAL A 62 6.08 -10.66 -10.00
CA VAL A 62 6.97 -9.50 -10.20
C VAL A 62 6.25 -8.35 -10.89
N ILE A 63 5.43 -8.64 -11.90
CA ILE A 63 4.57 -7.64 -12.53
C ILE A 63 3.61 -7.03 -11.51
N ASN A 64 2.95 -7.87 -10.70
CA ASN A 64 2.05 -7.43 -9.64
C ASN A 64 2.77 -6.49 -8.64
N VAL A 65 3.99 -6.84 -8.19
CA VAL A 65 4.78 -5.95 -7.34
C VAL A 65 5.13 -4.63 -8.03
N GLY A 66 5.47 -4.65 -9.32
CA GLY A 66 5.69 -3.44 -10.11
C GLY A 66 4.44 -2.53 -10.15
N ILE A 67 3.27 -3.11 -10.37
CA ILE A 67 1.97 -2.39 -10.33
C ILE A 67 1.73 -1.82 -8.93
N SER A 68 1.98 -2.58 -7.86
CA SER A 68 1.89 -2.12 -6.46
C SER A 68 2.78 -0.89 -6.20
N MET A 69 4.02 -0.92 -6.66
CA MET A 69 4.96 0.20 -6.49
C MET A 69 4.48 1.43 -7.24
N MET A 70 4.07 1.26 -8.50
CA MET A 70 3.55 2.35 -9.32
C MET A 70 2.27 2.94 -8.73
N SER A 71 1.36 2.10 -8.23
CA SER A 71 0.16 2.51 -7.51
C SER A 71 0.52 3.44 -6.36
N THR A 72 1.41 2.98 -5.48
CA THR A 72 1.84 3.72 -4.28
C THR A 72 2.50 5.06 -4.66
N ARG A 73 3.37 5.07 -5.67
CA ARG A 73 4.10 6.26 -6.13
C ARG A 73 3.17 7.28 -6.78
N LEU A 74 2.25 6.84 -7.63
CA LEU A 74 1.28 7.72 -8.30
C LEU A 74 0.27 8.30 -7.30
N THR A 75 -0.20 7.50 -6.35
CA THR A 75 -1.01 8.00 -5.23
C THR A 75 -0.22 9.01 -4.40
N GLY A 76 1.06 8.76 -4.13
CA GLY A 76 1.99 9.71 -3.50
C GLY A 76 2.04 11.05 -4.20
N ARG A 77 2.00 11.06 -5.54
CA ARG A 77 1.94 12.25 -6.38
C ARG A 77 0.53 12.81 -6.62
N LEU A 78 -0.46 12.40 -5.84
CA LEU A 78 -1.85 12.86 -5.94
C LEU A 78 -2.50 12.54 -7.30
N SER A 79 -2.03 11.49 -7.97
CA SER A 79 -2.61 10.99 -9.22
C SER A 79 -3.60 9.86 -8.95
N ASN A 80 -4.83 10.00 -9.45
CA ASN A 80 -5.85 8.97 -9.31
C ASN A 80 -5.52 7.68 -10.09
N ILE A 81 -4.59 7.74 -11.05
CA ILE A 81 -4.05 6.54 -11.72
C ILE A 81 -3.46 5.59 -10.68
N GLY A 82 -2.90 6.11 -9.58
CA GLY A 82 -2.42 5.29 -8.47
C GLY A 82 -3.50 4.40 -7.88
N ASN A 83 -4.73 4.91 -7.72
CA ASN A 83 -5.86 4.11 -7.23
C ASN A 83 -6.35 3.09 -8.26
N VAL A 84 -6.29 3.43 -9.56
CA VAL A 84 -6.62 2.50 -10.66
C VAL A 84 -5.61 1.34 -10.70
N LEU A 85 -4.32 1.61 -10.57
CA LEU A 85 -3.32 0.55 -10.44
C LEU A 85 -3.51 -0.23 -9.13
N GLY A 86 -3.96 0.44 -8.06
CA GLY A 86 -4.25 -0.17 -6.77
C GLY A 86 -5.36 -1.21 -6.84
N ILE A 87 -6.45 -0.94 -7.57
CA ILE A 87 -7.54 -1.92 -7.73
C ILE A 87 -7.09 -3.13 -8.58
N ILE A 88 -6.31 -2.91 -9.64
CA ILE A 88 -5.73 -3.98 -10.46
C ILE A 88 -4.79 -4.85 -9.61
N ASN A 89 -3.89 -4.21 -8.86
CA ASN A 89 -3.00 -4.90 -7.93
C ASN A 89 -3.76 -5.65 -6.85
N THR A 90 -4.87 -5.11 -6.34
CA THR A 90 -5.71 -5.77 -5.33
C THR A 90 -6.29 -7.07 -5.88
N ALA A 91 -6.85 -7.04 -7.09
CA ALA A 91 -7.38 -8.25 -7.73
C ALA A 91 -6.28 -9.30 -7.96
N LEU A 92 -5.13 -8.90 -8.53
CA LEU A 92 -4.00 -9.80 -8.78
C LEU A 92 -3.39 -10.36 -7.49
N SER A 93 -3.14 -9.50 -6.51
CA SER A 93 -2.60 -9.91 -5.20
C SER A 93 -3.57 -10.85 -4.48
N GLY A 94 -4.88 -10.59 -4.53
CA GLY A 94 -5.88 -11.45 -3.92
C GLY A 94 -5.95 -12.83 -4.55
N ALA A 95 -5.84 -12.90 -5.88
CA ALA A 95 -5.75 -14.18 -6.59
C ALA A 95 -4.47 -14.95 -6.20
N ILE A 96 -3.31 -14.29 -6.20
CA ILE A 96 -2.03 -14.90 -5.82
C ILE A 96 -2.07 -15.39 -4.37
N ASP A 97 -2.50 -14.54 -3.43
CA ASP A 97 -2.56 -14.89 -2.01
C ASP A 97 -3.50 -16.07 -1.76
N TYR A 98 -4.68 -16.08 -2.40
CA TYR A 98 -5.63 -17.18 -2.28
C TYR A 98 -5.04 -18.50 -2.79
N ILE A 99 -4.39 -18.46 -3.96
CA ILE A 99 -3.66 -19.60 -4.55
C ILE A 99 -2.60 -20.12 -3.60
N LEU A 100 -1.83 -19.23 -2.96
CA LEU A 100 -0.77 -19.57 -2.02
C LEU A 100 -1.28 -19.98 -0.62
N GLY A 101 -2.60 -20.16 -0.46
CA GLY A 101 -3.20 -20.73 0.74
C GLY A 101 -3.74 -19.71 1.74
N ASN A 102 -3.70 -18.41 1.45
CA ASN A 102 -4.33 -17.39 2.30
C ASN A 102 -5.86 -17.43 2.12
N LYS A 103 -6.55 -18.24 2.92
CA LYS A 103 -8.01 -18.39 2.85
C LYS A 103 -8.77 -17.13 3.22
N ALA A 104 -8.19 -16.22 4.01
CA ALA A 104 -8.81 -14.93 4.31
C ALA A 104 -8.91 -14.04 3.06
N ALA A 105 -8.12 -14.31 2.01
CA ALA A 105 -8.08 -13.50 0.80
C ALA A 105 -9.44 -13.38 0.10
N ILE A 106 -10.31 -14.40 0.23
CA ILE A 106 -11.66 -14.39 -0.32
C ILE A 106 -12.58 -13.34 0.31
N ILE A 107 -12.22 -12.82 1.50
CA ILE A 107 -12.97 -11.76 2.20
C ILE A 107 -12.22 -10.43 2.12
N THR A 108 -10.92 -10.44 2.42
CA THR A 108 -10.13 -9.21 2.62
C THR A 108 -9.90 -8.43 1.32
N TYR A 109 -9.65 -9.12 0.20
CA TYR A 109 -9.41 -8.48 -1.09
C TYR A 109 -10.67 -7.93 -1.74
N PRO A 110 -11.83 -8.60 -1.73
CA PRO A 110 -13.08 -7.99 -2.19
C PRO A 110 -13.43 -6.70 -1.44
N VAL A 111 -13.23 -6.66 -0.11
CA VAL A 111 -13.45 -5.42 0.65
C VAL A 111 -12.47 -4.33 0.22
N THR A 112 -11.19 -4.67 0.06
CA THR A 112 -10.17 -3.70 -0.40
C THR A 112 -10.48 -3.22 -1.83
N PHE A 113 -11.02 -4.09 -2.69
CA PHE A 113 -11.46 -3.75 -4.04
C PHE A 113 -12.61 -2.73 -4.01
N ILE A 114 -13.59 -2.91 -3.13
CA ILE A 114 -14.69 -1.95 -2.91
C ILE A 114 -14.14 -0.62 -2.44
N VAL A 115 -13.19 -0.62 -1.48
CA VAL A 115 -12.55 0.60 -0.99
C VAL A 115 -11.81 1.34 -2.11
N TYR A 116 -11.07 0.63 -2.97
CA TYR A 116 -10.43 1.25 -4.13
C TYR A 116 -11.44 1.76 -5.16
N THR A 117 -12.54 1.05 -5.38
CA THR A 117 -13.62 1.52 -6.28
C THR A 117 -14.18 2.84 -5.77
N PHE A 118 -14.43 2.94 -4.46
CA PHE A 118 -14.84 4.18 -3.82
C PHE A 118 -13.76 5.26 -3.93
N ALA A 119 -12.48 4.92 -3.70
CA ALA A 119 -11.36 5.86 -3.84
C ALA A 119 -11.30 6.47 -5.25
N ILE A 120 -11.37 5.65 -6.30
CA ILE A 120 -11.33 6.10 -7.70
C ILE A 120 -12.44 7.11 -7.97
N ARG A 121 -13.69 6.77 -7.59
CA ARG A 121 -14.85 7.65 -7.77
C ARG A 121 -14.73 8.94 -6.96
N ARG A 122 -14.36 8.83 -5.68
CA ARG A 122 -14.22 9.98 -4.79
C ARG A 122 -13.16 10.95 -5.30
N TRP A 123 -12.04 10.43 -5.77
CA TRP A 123 -10.94 11.24 -6.31
C TRP A 123 -11.24 11.85 -7.68
N GLN A 124 -12.00 11.17 -8.54
CA GLN A 124 -12.53 11.75 -9.78
C GLN A 124 -13.38 12.99 -9.50
N ASN A 125 -14.15 12.96 -8.41
CA ASN A 125 -15.05 14.02 -7.98
C ASN A 125 -14.42 15.02 -6.99
N SER A 126 -13.12 14.92 -6.71
CA SER A 126 -12.40 15.82 -5.80
C SER A 126 -11.40 16.68 -6.57
N GLU A 127 -10.97 17.79 -5.99
CA GLU A 127 -10.01 18.69 -6.63
C GLU A 127 -8.70 17.97 -6.97
N ARG A 128 -8.28 18.04 -8.23
CA ARG A 128 -7.07 17.36 -8.71
C ARG A 128 -5.83 17.95 -8.06
N GLY A 129 -4.86 17.10 -7.71
CA GLY A 129 -3.58 17.54 -7.15
C GLY A 129 -3.63 18.12 -5.74
N LYS A 130 -4.77 18.08 -5.04
CA LYS A 130 -4.89 18.49 -3.63
C LYS A 130 -5.33 17.36 -2.72
N ALA A 131 -4.65 17.22 -1.59
CA ALA A 131 -5.06 16.36 -0.49
C ALA A 131 -6.09 17.07 0.42
N MET A 132 -6.83 16.28 1.20
CA MET A 132 -7.70 16.79 2.26
C MET A 132 -7.00 16.69 3.62
N GLU A 133 -7.11 17.75 4.43
CA GLU A 133 -6.63 17.73 5.82
C GLU A 133 -7.51 16.80 6.67
N PRO A 134 -6.93 16.11 7.67
CA PRO A 134 -7.70 15.31 8.61
C PRO A 134 -8.74 16.18 9.34
N PRO A 135 -9.98 15.69 9.52
CA PRO A 135 -10.99 16.42 10.28
C PRO A 135 -10.51 16.61 11.73
N THR A 136 -10.67 17.81 12.27
CA THR A 136 -10.24 18.19 13.62
C THR A 136 -11.41 18.22 14.62
N GLY A 137 -11.09 18.30 15.91
CA GLY A 137 -12.07 18.29 16.99
C GLY A 137 -12.65 16.89 17.32
N ALA A 138 -13.54 16.83 18.31
CA ALA A 138 -14.05 15.56 18.85
C ALA A 138 -14.76 14.70 17.78
N LYS A 139 -15.58 15.31 16.92
CA LYS A 139 -16.26 14.60 15.81
C LYS A 139 -15.27 14.03 14.80
N GLY A 140 -14.23 14.79 14.45
CA GLY A 140 -13.17 14.33 13.54
C GLY A 140 -12.38 13.17 14.12
N GLN A 141 -11.97 13.28 15.39
CA GLN A 141 -11.29 12.20 16.10
C GLN A 141 -12.16 10.95 16.20
N LEU A 142 -13.46 11.08 16.48
CA LEU A 142 -14.38 9.94 16.50
C LEU A 142 -14.48 9.25 15.14
N ILE A 143 -14.54 9.99 14.03
CA ILE A 143 -14.58 9.42 12.67
C ILE A 143 -13.29 8.62 12.40
N ILE A 144 -12.13 9.23 12.65
CA ILE A 144 -10.85 8.58 12.43
C ILE A 144 -10.71 7.34 13.32
N SER A 145 -10.99 7.45 14.61
CA SER A 145 -10.95 6.30 15.53
C SER A 145 -11.92 5.20 15.11
N SER A 146 -13.11 5.55 14.62
CA SER A 146 -14.08 4.56 14.11
C SER A 146 -13.57 3.84 12.86
N ILE A 147 -12.88 4.55 11.95
CA ILE A 147 -12.24 3.93 10.78
C ILE A 147 -11.17 2.94 11.24
N VAL A 148 -10.31 3.33 12.17
CA VAL A 148 -9.22 2.49 12.66
C VAL A 148 -9.77 1.28 13.41
N VAL A 149 -10.59 1.49 14.44
CA VAL A 149 -11.19 0.41 15.24
C VAL A 149 -12.03 -0.51 14.36
N GLY A 150 -12.86 0.05 13.47
CA GLY A 150 -13.65 -0.73 12.52
C GLY A 150 -12.79 -1.56 11.57
N SER A 151 -11.67 -1.01 11.06
CA SER A 151 -10.74 -1.74 10.21
C SER A 151 -10.06 -2.89 10.94
N PHE A 152 -9.65 -2.69 12.20
CA PHE A 152 -9.05 -3.74 13.02
C PHE A 152 -10.06 -4.81 13.45
N ALA A 153 -11.28 -4.42 13.81
CA ALA A 153 -12.36 -5.35 14.13
C ALA A 153 -12.73 -6.21 12.92
N PHE A 154 -12.89 -5.58 11.74
CA PHE A 154 -13.12 -6.29 10.49
C PHE A 154 -11.95 -7.22 10.16
N SER A 155 -10.72 -6.74 10.30
CA SER A 155 -9.52 -7.55 10.07
C SER A 155 -9.47 -8.78 10.96
N LEU A 156 -9.78 -8.63 12.25
CA LEU A 156 -9.84 -9.74 13.20
C LEU A 156 -10.89 -10.76 12.79
N ALA A 157 -12.11 -10.31 12.48
CA ALA A 157 -13.21 -11.19 12.06
C ALA A 157 -12.89 -11.93 10.75
N ALA A 158 -12.42 -11.21 9.72
CA ALA A 158 -12.10 -11.79 8.42
C ALA A 158 -10.97 -12.82 8.52
N ASN A 159 -9.91 -12.52 9.28
CA ASN A 159 -8.83 -13.47 9.51
C ASN A 159 -9.27 -14.64 10.39
N TYR A 160 -10.13 -14.43 11.39
CA TYR A 160 -10.59 -15.53 12.25
C TYR A 160 -11.37 -16.56 11.45
N ILE A 161 -12.24 -16.08 10.54
CA ILE A 161 -12.93 -16.93 9.56
C ILE A 161 -11.92 -17.60 8.61
N GLY A 162 -10.98 -16.83 8.05
CA GLY A 162 -9.98 -17.35 7.11
C GLY A 162 -9.07 -18.43 7.71
N TYR A 163 -8.72 -18.33 9.00
CA TYR A 163 -7.90 -19.33 9.70
C TYR A 163 -8.74 -20.46 10.33
N GLY A 164 -10.05 -20.51 10.09
CA GLY A 164 -10.94 -21.54 10.65
C GLY A 164 -10.99 -21.53 12.18
N GLY A 165 -10.91 -20.34 12.78
CA GLY A 165 -10.92 -20.13 14.22
C GLY A 165 -9.59 -20.34 14.94
N LYS A 166 -8.50 -20.67 14.23
CA LYS A 166 -7.18 -20.91 14.85
C LYS A 166 -6.38 -19.61 14.98
N THR A 167 -5.87 -19.33 16.18
CA THR A 167 -5.11 -18.10 16.49
C THR A 167 -3.61 -18.40 16.65
N SER A 168 -2.88 -18.50 15.54
CA SER A 168 -1.42 -18.64 15.53
C SER A 168 -0.71 -17.27 15.53
N PHE A 169 0.62 -17.25 15.64
CA PHE A 169 1.41 -16.02 15.46
C PHE A 169 1.18 -15.37 14.07
N LEU A 170 1.06 -16.19 13.02
CA LEU A 170 0.79 -15.71 11.67
C LEU A 170 -0.60 -15.06 11.57
N PHE A 171 -1.61 -15.61 12.28
CA PHE A 171 -2.92 -14.99 12.38
C PHE A 171 -2.86 -13.58 12.98
N TRP A 172 -2.14 -13.40 14.09
CA TRP A 172 -2.01 -12.10 14.75
C TRP A 172 -1.26 -11.07 13.90
N ILE A 173 -0.14 -11.46 13.28
CA ILE A 173 0.59 -10.58 12.36
C ILE A 173 -0.30 -10.21 11.16
N THR A 174 -0.98 -11.17 10.54
CA THR A 174 -1.83 -10.91 9.36
C THR A 174 -2.98 -9.99 9.73
N THR A 175 -3.57 -10.16 10.92
CA THR A 175 -4.64 -9.30 11.44
C THR A 175 -4.16 -7.85 11.62
N VAL A 176 -2.98 -7.63 12.22
CA VAL A 176 -2.43 -6.28 12.41
C VAL A 176 -2.08 -5.64 11.06
N VAL A 177 -1.38 -6.38 10.19
CA VAL A 177 -0.96 -5.92 8.86
C VAL A 177 -2.17 -5.53 8.01
N PHE A 178 -3.22 -6.36 7.99
CA PHE A 178 -4.43 -6.05 7.25
C PHE A 178 -5.25 -4.91 7.88
N GLY A 179 -5.33 -4.82 9.21
CA GLY A 179 -6.01 -3.71 9.90
C GLY A 179 -5.38 -2.35 9.60
N LEU A 180 -4.04 -2.28 9.61
CA LEU A 180 -3.28 -1.09 9.20
C LEU A 180 -3.50 -0.76 7.72
N SER A 181 -3.40 -1.75 6.83
CA SER A 181 -3.59 -1.58 5.39
C SER A 181 -5.01 -1.10 5.05
N LEU A 182 -6.04 -1.70 5.67
CA LEU A 182 -7.43 -1.32 5.44
C LEU A 182 -7.71 0.10 5.95
N SER A 183 -7.20 0.45 7.13
CA SER A 183 -7.27 1.82 7.67
C SER A 183 -6.65 2.81 6.67
N ALA A 184 -5.43 2.53 6.21
CA ALA A 184 -4.72 3.38 5.25
C ALA A 184 -5.48 3.52 3.93
N ASN A 185 -6.05 2.43 3.41
CA ASN A 185 -6.85 2.42 2.18
C ASN A 185 -8.16 3.21 2.30
N ILE A 186 -8.86 3.12 3.43
CA ILE A 186 -10.07 3.92 3.66
C ILE A 186 -9.71 5.40 3.76
N LEU A 187 -8.66 5.75 4.52
CA LEU A 187 -8.17 7.12 4.61
C LEU A 187 -7.70 7.67 3.25
N ASN A 188 -7.06 6.83 2.43
CA ASN A 188 -6.72 7.13 1.04
C ASN A 188 -7.98 7.39 0.20
N ALA A 189 -9.02 6.58 0.36
CA ALA A 189 -10.26 6.74 -0.37
C ALA A 189 -10.94 8.07 -0.02
N LEU A 190 -10.80 8.49 1.24
CA LEU A 190 -11.16 9.82 1.73
C LEU A 190 -10.11 10.89 1.43
N LYS A 191 -9.07 10.59 0.66
CA LYS A 191 -7.99 11.51 0.25
C LYS A 191 -7.35 12.30 1.40
N LEU A 192 -7.30 11.71 2.60
CA LEU A 192 -6.77 12.35 3.80
C LEU A 192 -5.24 12.23 3.88
N THR A 193 -4.54 13.31 4.22
CA THR A 193 -3.06 13.31 4.34
C THR A 193 -2.52 12.28 5.32
N MET A 194 -3.25 12.03 6.41
CA MET A 194 -2.81 11.14 7.49
C MET A 194 -2.68 9.66 7.07
N GLN A 195 -3.21 9.25 5.92
CA GLN A 195 -3.04 7.86 5.43
C GLN A 195 -1.55 7.44 5.39
N TRP A 196 -0.65 8.38 5.13
CA TRP A 196 0.78 8.10 4.96
C TRP A 196 1.46 7.75 6.28
N GLN A 197 0.88 8.17 7.41
CA GLN A 197 1.34 7.74 8.73
C GLN A 197 1.03 6.25 8.94
N PHE A 198 -0.15 5.78 8.50
CA PHE A 198 -0.50 4.36 8.55
C PHE A 198 0.39 3.55 7.60
N TRP A 199 0.64 4.04 6.38
CA TRP A 199 1.57 3.39 5.46
C TRP A 199 2.99 3.34 6.02
N PHE A 200 3.46 4.38 6.70
CA PHE A 200 4.76 4.38 7.36
C PHE A 200 4.86 3.27 8.43
N VAL A 201 3.87 3.17 9.32
CA VAL A 201 3.85 2.11 10.36
C VAL A 201 3.76 0.73 9.72
N TYR A 202 2.84 0.54 8.78
CA TYR A 202 2.67 -0.71 8.04
C TYR A 202 3.98 -1.16 7.38
N ASN A 203 4.64 -0.26 6.64
CA ASN A 203 5.87 -0.56 5.92
C ASN A 203 7.04 -0.83 6.88
N THR A 204 7.07 -0.17 8.04
CA THR A 204 8.05 -0.45 9.10
C THR A 204 7.88 -1.86 9.66
N VAL A 205 6.66 -2.25 10.02
CA VAL A 205 6.35 -3.61 10.50
C VAL A 205 6.72 -4.65 9.45
N GLN A 206 6.43 -4.40 8.18
CA GLN A 206 6.77 -5.31 7.09
C GLN A 206 8.29 -5.38 6.83
N CYS A 207 9.02 -4.29 7.02
CA CYS A 207 10.49 -4.28 6.96
C CYS A 207 11.10 -5.14 8.08
N VAL A 208 10.62 -4.99 9.31
CA VAL A 208 11.04 -5.83 10.45
C VAL A 208 10.73 -7.30 10.18
N LYS A 209 9.53 -7.61 9.69
CA LYS A 209 9.16 -8.97 9.29
C LYS A 209 10.15 -9.51 8.25
N ALA A 210 10.46 -8.75 7.21
CA ALA A 210 11.39 -9.15 6.16
C ALA A 210 12.82 -9.39 6.71
N LEU A 211 13.30 -8.54 7.62
CA LEU A 211 14.59 -8.71 8.30
C LEU A 211 14.63 -10.01 9.12
N THR A 212 13.60 -10.27 9.93
CA THR A 212 13.53 -11.50 10.75
C THR A 212 13.48 -12.77 9.91
N GLN A 213 12.96 -12.68 8.68
CA GLN A 213 12.88 -13.79 7.73
C GLN A 213 14.13 -13.91 6.82
N GLY A 214 15.14 -13.03 6.99
CA GLY A 214 16.30 -12.97 6.10
C GLY A 214 15.96 -12.59 4.65
N ASN A 215 14.76 -12.03 4.41
CA ASN A 215 14.27 -11.68 3.09
C ASN A 215 14.74 -10.27 2.71
N PHE A 216 16.04 -10.12 2.46
CA PHE A 216 16.68 -8.83 2.13
C PHE A 216 16.07 -8.13 0.90
N ALA A 217 15.44 -8.90 0.01
CA ALA A 217 14.66 -8.37 -1.09
C ALA A 217 13.50 -7.48 -0.62
N ASN A 218 12.67 -8.04 0.26
CA ASN A 218 11.55 -7.32 0.86
C ASN A 218 12.03 -6.20 1.78
N VAL A 219 13.18 -6.36 2.44
CA VAL A 219 13.81 -5.26 3.20
C VAL A 219 14.05 -4.04 2.31
N GLY A 220 14.71 -4.21 1.16
CA GLY A 220 14.94 -3.10 0.21
C GLY A 220 13.64 -2.43 -0.27
N LYS A 221 12.63 -3.24 -0.63
CA LYS A 221 11.30 -2.75 -1.01
C LYS A 221 10.64 -1.94 0.11
N TYR A 222 10.65 -2.44 1.34
CA TYR A 222 9.98 -1.76 2.44
C TYR A 222 10.74 -0.52 2.94
N ILE A 223 12.08 -0.50 2.85
CA ILE A 223 12.87 0.73 3.04
C ILE A 223 12.43 1.80 2.02
N PHE A 224 12.33 1.43 0.74
CA PHE A 224 11.85 2.35 -0.30
C PHE A 224 10.43 2.88 0.01
N TYR A 225 9.52 2.01 0.47
CA TYR A 225 8.17 2.42 0.86
C TYR A 225 8.10 3.28 2.13
N ILE A 226 9.01 3.08 3.09
CA ILE A 226 9.13 3.94 4.27
C ILE A 226 9.51 5.35 3.83
N ILE A 227 10.57 5.50 3.03
CA ILE A 227 11.01 6.79 2.48
C ILE A 227 9.87 7.43 1.68
N ASN A 228 9.20 6.65 0.84
CA ASN A 228 8.07 7.13 0.06
C ASN A 228 6.91 7.62 0.93
N SER A 229 6.60 6.94 2.04
CA SER A 229 5.51 7.34 2.93
C SER A 229 5.79 8.70 3.57
N VAL A 230 7.04 8.94 4.01
CA VAL A 230 7.46 10.25 4.54
C VAL A 230 7.43 11.34 3.46
N ALA A 231 7.98 11.04 2.28
CA ALA A 231 8.03 11.97 1.17
C ALA A 231 6.63 12.35 0.65
N ALA A 232 5.72 11.37 0.56
CA ALA A 232 4.35 11.57 0.16
C ALA A 232 3.55 12.34 1.23
N LEU A 233 3.75 12.06 2.52
CA LEU A 233 3.14 12.84 3.61
C LEU A 233 3.51 14.32 3.50
N LEU A 234 4.79 14.62 3.28
CA LEU A 234 5.27 16.00 3.11
C LEU A 234 4.63 16.67 1.88
N LEU A 235 4.62 15.98 0.73
CA LEU A 235 4.02 16.48 -0.51
C LEU A 235 2.51 16.75 -0.34
N TRP A 236 1.79 15.81 0.27
CA TRP A 236 0.36 15.91 0.51
C TRP A 236 0.01 17.04 1.47
N THR A 237 0.77 17.20 2.55
CA THR A 237 0.60 18.30 3.50
C THR A 237 0.75 19.65 2.79
N ARG A 238 1.82 19.84 2.01
CA ARG A 238 2.02 21.08 1.25
C ARG A 238 0.95 21.31 0.18
N SER A 239 0.43 20.26 -0.45
CA SER A 239 -0.63 20.38 -1.46
C SER A 239 -1.98 20.83 -0.87
N GLY A 240 -2.28 20.45 0.38
CA GLY A 240 -3.48 20.88 1.09
C GLY A 240 -3.36 22.31 1.61
N THR A 241 -2.19 22.69 2.13
CA THR A 241 -1.95 24.02 2.72
C THR A 241 -1.72 25.13 1.69
N ALA A 242 -1.19 24.83 0.49
CA ALA A 242 -0.91 25.84 -0.55
C ALA A 242 -2.15 26.63 -1.04
N ALA A 243 -3.37 26.17 -0.74
CA ALA A 243 -4.59 26.93 -1.01
C ALA A 243 -4.81 28.12 -0.05
N LYS A 244 -4.15 28.16 1.11
CA LYS A 244 -4.30 29.24 2.11
C LYS A 244 -3.34 30.43 1.88
N GLY A 245 -2.28 30.25 1.08
CA GLY A 245 -1.25 31.28 0.85
C GLY A 245 -1.58 32.30 -0.24
N THR A 246 -2.49 31.99 -1.16
CA THR A 246 -2.79 32.84 -2.33
C THR A 246 -3.99 33.77 -2.11
N VAL A 247 -4.72 33.64 -1.01
CA VAL A 247 -5.91 34.45 -0.70
C VAL A 247 -5.58 35.60 0.28
N ALA A 248 -4.36 35.65 0.82
CA ALA A 248 -3.93 36.70 1.75
C ALA A 248 -3.27 37.91 1.05
N VAL A 249 -3.26 37.95 -0.29
CA VAL A 249 -2.72 39.07 -1.08
C VAL A 249 -3.67 39.37 -2.24
N ALA A 250 -4.83 39.94 -1.92
CA ALA A 250 -5.68 40.68 -2.84
C ALA A 250 -6.53 41.67 -2.05
#